data_AF-A0A929H1C0-F1
#
_entry.id   AF-A0A929H1C0-F1
#
_cell.length_a   1.000
_cell.length_b   1.000
_cell.length_c   1.000
_cell.angle_alpha   90.00
_cell.angle_beta   90.00
_cell.angle_gamma   90.00
#
_symmetry.space_group_name_H-M   'P 1'
#
loop_
_entity.id
_entity.type
_entity.pdbx_description
1 polymer ?
#
loop_
_entity_poly.entity_id
_entity_poly.type
_entity_poly.pdbx_seq_one_letter_code
_entity_poly.pdbx_strand_id
1 'polypeptide(L)'
;MRKIIIKRTLWIYCLIIILVGTGFLSVIDTKNKIIHKGELADKAFEQICFSYKKRLSLAKQVFPDTFKLEKVTVPAIQPVSFFSDTNNENSIYDYVKTNMHFQRKLDSMIMTGSITEESNELIAVKLRNNAKEIYELKKEYHKYAKDYNTFIKQFPRNYYANILNFEPKIYYDID
;
A
#
# COMPACT_ATOMS: atom_id res chain seq x y z
N MET A 1 21.88 21.40 -57.00
CA MET A 1 22.28 21.24 -55.57
C MET A 1 21.14 21.47 -54.55
N ARG A 2 20.21 22.42 -54.71
CA ARG A 2 19.10 22.68 -53.75
C ARG A 2 18.20 21.47 -53.41
N LYS A 3 17.86 20.62 -54.40
CA LYS A 3 16.97 19.45 -54.19
C LYS A 3 17.57 18.37 -53.27
N ILE A 4 18.89 18.26 -53.18
CA ILE A 4 19.58 17.26 -52.35
C ILE A 4 19.58 17.68 -50.87
N ILE A 5 19.70 18.99 -50.61
CA ILE A 5 19.69 19.55 -49.26
C ILE A 5 18.29 19.42 -48.63
N ILE A 6 17.23 19.70 -49.40
CA ILE A 6 15.82 19.57 -48.93
C ILE A 6 15.48 18.11 -48.59
N LYS A 7 15.97 17.13 -49.35
CA LYS A 7 15.77 15.69 -49.03
C LYS A 7 16.48 15.27 -47.74
N ARG A 8 17.69 15.80 -47.47
CA ARG A 8 18.44 15.50 -46.23
C ARG A 8 17.78 16.12 -44.99
N THR A 9 17.26 17.34 -45.08
CA THR A 9 16.55 17.97 -43.96
C THR A 9 15.20 17.32 -43.68
N LEU A 10 14.42 16.94 -44.70
CA LEU A 10 13.17 16.19 -44.53
C LEU A 10 13.37 14.84 -43.83
N TRP A 11 14.45 14.12 -44.16
CA TRP A 11 14.75 12.84 -43.51
C TRP A 11 15.09 13.00 -42.02
N ILE A 12 15.80 14.07 -41.64
CA ILE A 12 16.10 14.39 -40.24
C ILE A 12 14.81 14.71 -39.48
N TYR A 13 13.88 15.48 -40.05
CA TYR A 13 12.58 15.76 -39.43
C TYR A 13 11.73 14.51 -39.24
N CYS A 14 11.67 13.61 -40.24
CA CYS A 14 11.00 12.32 -40.09
C CYS A 14 11.62 11.47 -38.96
N LEU A 15 12.95 11.45 -38.85
CA LEU A 15 13.64 10.70 -37.80
C LEU A 15 13.33 11.26 -36.39
N ILE A 16 13.28 12.60 -36.26
CA ILE A 16 12.86 13.26 -35.01
C ILE A 16 11.41 12.92 -34.65
N ILE A 17 10.48 12.97 -35.61
CA ILE A 17 9.08 12.63 -35.38
C ILE A 17 8.91 11.17 -34.96
N ILE A 18 9.67 10.24 -35.55
CA ILE A 18 9.66 8.83 -35.16
C ILE A 18 10.24 8.66 -33.75
N LEU A 19 11.31 9.38 -33.41
CA LEU A 19 11.94 9.31 -32.09
C LEU A 19 11.02 9.89 -30.99
N VAL A 20 10.30 10.97 -31.28
CA VAL A 20 9.29 11.55 -30.39
C VAL A 20 8.05 10.65 -30.28
N GLY A 21 7.58 10.09 -31.40
CA GLY A 21 6.42 9.20 -31.44
C GLY A 21 6.65 7.87 -30.69
N THR A 22 7.84 7.28 -30.84
CA THR A 22 8.24 6.08 -30.09
C THR A 22 8.40 6.36 -28.60
N GLY A 23 8.96 7.53 -28.24
CA GLY A 23 9.01 8.00 -26.86
C GLY A 23 7.62 8.13 -26.22
N PHE A 24 6.67 8.75 -26.93
CA PHE A 24 5.31 9.00 -26.42
C PHE A 24 4.51 7.71 -26.17
N LEU A 25 4.59 6.72 -27.07
CA LEU A 25 3.94 5.42 -26.87
C LEU A 25 4.48 4.67 -25.64
N SER A 26 5.78 4.82 -25.36
CA SER A 26 6.41 4.23 -24.16
C SER A 26 5.90 4.84 -22.85
N VAL A 27 5.51 6.12 -22.85
CA VAL A 27 4.96 6.80 -21.66
C VAL A 27 3.62 6.20 -21.25
N ILE A 28 2.75 5.91 -22.22
CA ILE A 28 1.40 5.38 -21.94
C ILE A 28 1.48 3.98 -21.33
N ASP A 29 2.28 3.08 -21.92
CA ASP A 29 2.49 1.74 -21.38
C ASP A 29 3.13 1.78 -19.99
N THR A 30 4.12 2.67 -19.79
CA THR A 30 4.74 2.88 -18.48
C THR A 30 3.71 3.36 -17.44
N LYS A 31 2.87 4.35 -17.77
CA LYS A 31 1.83 4.86 -16.88
C LYS A 31 0.88 3.74 -16.45
N ASN A 32 0.38 2.94 -17.39
CA ASN A 32 -0.53 1.84 -17.08
C ASN A 32 0.13 0.81 -16.16
N LYS A 33 1.43 0.52 -16.36
CA LYS A 33 2.20 -0.36 -15.47
C LYS A 33 2.41 0.21 -14.08
N ILE A 34 2.66 1.52 -13.95
CA ILE A 34 2.77 2.18 -12.64
C ILE A 34 1.44 2.07 -11.90
N ILE A 35 0.33 2.40 -12.56
CA ILE A 35 -1.02 2.33 -11.98
C ILE A 35 -1.32 0.89 -11.55
N HIS A 36 -1.12 -0.09 -12.43
CA HIS A 36 -1.41 -1.49 -12.11
C HIS A 36 -0.61 -2.01 -10.92
N LYS A 37 0.70 -1.71 -10.84
CA LYS A 37 1.52 -2.09 -9.69
C LYS A 37 1.09 -1.37 -8.41
N GLY A 38 0.68 -0.12 -8.52
CA GLY A 38 0.12 0.66 -7.40
C GLY A 38 -1.17 0.03 -6.88
N GLU A 39 -2.10 -0.32 -7.77
CA GLU A 39 -3.37 -0.99 -7.45
C GLU A 39 -3.16 -2.34 -6.73
N LEU A 40 -2.14 -3.11 -7.11
CA LEU A 40 -1.81 -4.37 -6.43
C LEU A 40 -1.38 -4.12 -4.98
N ALA A 41 -0.52 -3.12 -4.75
CA ALA A 41 -0.12 -2.73 -3.40
C ALA A 41 -1.31 -2.20 -2.59
N ASP A 42 -2.20 -1.42 -3.19
CA ASP A 42 -3.36 -0.85 -2.52
C ASP A 42 -4.40 -1.93 -2.15
N LYS A 43 -4.65 -2.89 -3.05
CA LYS A 43 -5.51 -4.06 -2.75
C LYS A 43 -4.95 -4.89 -1.60
N ALA A 44 -3.63 -5.13 -1.59
CA ALA A 44 -3.01 -5.86 -0.49
C ALA A 44 -3.11 -5.08 0.84
N PHE A 45 -2.96 -3.75 0.81
CA PHE A 45 -3.15 -2.90 1.98
C PHE A 45 -4.60 -2.93 2.49
N GLU A 46 -5.57 -2.89 1.58
CA GLU A 46 -7.00 -2.98 1.92
C GLU A 46 -7.34 -4.30 2.63
N GLN A 47 -6.75 -5.42 2.20
CA GLN A 47 -6.90 -6.71 2.87
C GLN A 47 -6.36 -6.66 4.31
N ILE A 48 -5.21 -6.04 4.54
CA ILE A 48 -4.67 -5.83 5.90
C ILE A 48 -5.67 -5.02 6.74
N CYS A 49 -6.21 -3.93 6.21
CA CYS A 49 -7.20 -3.10 6.89
C CYS A 49 -8.47 -3.87 7.26
N PHE A 50 -8.96 -4.75 6.37
CA PHE A 50 -10.10 -5.62 6.64
C PHE A 50 -9.79 -6.60 7.78
N SER A 51 -8.64 -7.27 7.73
CA SER A 51 -8.23 -8.22 8.77
C SER A 51 -8.01 -7.53 10.12
N TYR A 52 -7.53 -6.28 10.15
CA TYR A 52 -7.50 -5.47 11.38
C TYR A 52 -8.88 -5.12 11.93
N LYS A 53 -9.84 -4.75 11.09
CA LYS A 53 -11.23 -4.51 11.52
C LYS A 53 -11.86 -5.76 12.14
N LYS A 54 -11.62 -6.92 11.51
CA LYS A 54 -12.05 -8.23 12.03
C LYS A 54 -11.38 -8.55 13.38
N ARG A 55 -10.09 -8.26 13.53
CA ARG A 55 -9.39 -8.47 14.80
C ARG A 55 -9.94 -7.60 15.92
N LEU A 56 -10.22 -6.33 15.61
CA LEU A 56 -10.80 -5.40 16.57
C LEU A 56 -12.19 -5.85 17.03
N SER A 57 -13.05 -6.30 16.11
CA SER A 57 -14.40 -6.77 16.50
C SER A 57 -14.32 -7.99 17.40
N LEU A 58 -13.43 -8.94 17.11
CA LEU A 58 -13.15 -10.08 17.98
C LEU A 58 -12.60 -9.64 19.35
N ALA A 59 -11.66 -8.68 19.38
CA ALA A 59 -11.11 -8.16 20.62
C ALA A 59 -12.17 -7.47 21.50
N LYS A 60 -13.07 -6.70 20.90
CA LYS A 60 -14.20 -6.06 21.61
C LYS A 60 -15.17 -7.07 22.20
N GLN A 61 -15.33 -8.23 21.59
CA GLN A 61 -16.15 -9.32 22.13
C GLN A 61 -15.54 -9.91 23.40
N VAL A 62 -14.21 -10.01 23.46
CA VAL A 62 -13.48 -10.59 24.61
C VAL A 62 -13.26 -9.58 25.73
N PHE A 63 -12.99 -8.31 25.39
CA PHE A 63 -12.64 -7.27 26.36
C PHE A 63 -13.56 -6.03 26.27
N PRO A 64 -14.89 -6.19 26.44
CA PRO A 64 -15.83 -5.10 26.22
C PRO A 64 -15.55 -3.87 27.10
N ASP A 65 -15.09 -4.06 28.33
CA ASP A 65 -14.88 -2.96 29.29
C ASP A 65 -13.52 -2.26 29.13
N THR A 66 -12.49 -2.98 28.66
CA THR A 66 -11.18 -2.40 28.32
C THR A 66 -11.30 -1.42 27.13
N PHE A 67 -12.15 -1.75 26.15
CA PHE A 67 -12.39 -0.91 24.98
C PHE A 67 -13.46 0.18 25.16
N LYS A 68 -14.19 0.19 26.29
CA LYS A 68 -15.08 1.29 26.67
C LYS A 68 -14.32 2.44 27.36
N LEU A 69 -13.29 2.11 28.14
CA LEU A 69 -12.54 3.08 28.95
C LEU A 69 -11.41 3.75 28.18
N GLU A 70 -10.77 3.01 27.28
CA GLU A 70 -9.79 3.55 26.35
C GLU A 70 -10.54 3.93 25.07
N LYS A 71 -10.61 5.23 24.73
CA LYS A 71 -10.93 5.65 23.36
C LYS A 71 -9.81 5.12 22.46
N VAL A 72 -9.81 3.82 22.18
CA VAL A 72 -8.92 3.23 21.19
C VAL A 72 -9.42 3.78 19.87
N THR A 73 -8.82 4.90 19.49
CA THR A 73 -9.00 5.56 18.21
C THR A 73 -8.41 4.61 17.17
N VAL A 74 -9.14 3.54 16.84
CA VAL A 74 -8.86 2.78 15.63
C VAL A 74 -9.27 3.73 14.52
N PRO A 75 -8.30 4.31 13.78
CA PRO A 75 -8.64 5.28 12.76
C PRO A 75 -9.47 4.52 11.72
N ALA A 76 -10.68 5.00 11.47
CA ALA A 76 -11.55 4.48 10.44
C ALA A 76 -10.96 4.84 9.08
N ILE A 77 -9.95 4.09 8.63
CA ILE A 77 -9.42 4.26 7.29
C ILE A 77 -10.30 3.44 6.35
N GLN A 78 -11.06 4.17 5.53
CA GLN A 78 -11.51 3.69 4.24
C GLN A 78 -10.27 3.52 3.38
N PRO A 79 -10.14 2.42 2.59
CA PRO A 79 -8.99 2.22 1.72
C PRO A 79 -8.74 3.50 0.93
N VAL A 80 -7.60 4.13 1.18
CA VAL A 80 -7.23 5.40 0.56
C VAL A 80 -7.13 5.12 -0.93
N SER A 81 -8.10 5.62 -1.70
CA SER A 81 -8.08 5.50 -3.15
C SER A 81 -6.88 6.27 -3.69
N PHE A 82 -6.29 5.74 -4.75
CA PHE A 82 -5.10 6.21 -5.47
C PHE A 82 -5.14 7.70 -5.91
N PHE A 83 -6.21 8.43 -5.63
CA PHE A 83 -6.44 9.85 -5.96
C PHE A 83 -6.64 10.75 -4.72
N SER A 84 -6.35 10.30 -3.49
CA SER A 84 -6.48 11.22 -2.35
C SER A 84 -5.36 12.25 -2.38
N ASP A 85 -5.71 13.52 -2.59
CA ASP A 85 -4.84 14.67 -2.45
C ASP A 85 -3.91 14.55 -1.23
N THR A 86 -2.63 14.63 -1.52
CA THR A 86 -1.50 14.58 -0.60
C THR A 86 -1.52 15.83 0.28
N ASN A 87 -2.21 15.75 1.41
CA ASN A 87 -1.97 16.58 2.60
C ASN A 87 -2.01 15.74 3.89
N ASN A 88 -1.99 14.41 3.78
CA ASN A 88 -2.08 13.51 4.92
C ASN A 88 -1.03 12.38 4.84
N GLU A 89 0.22 12.73 4.53
CA GLU A 89 1.40 11.84 4.67
C GLU A 89 1.47 11.20 6.07
N ASN A 90 0.84 11.83 7.07
CA ASN A 90 0.73 11.29 8.42
C ASN A 90 -0.32 10.17 8.55
N SER A 91 -1.34 10.05 7.70
CA SER A 91 -2.44 9.09 7.95
C SER A 91 -2.05 7.62 7.85
N ILE A 92 -1.34 7.21 6.79
CA ILE A 92 -0.98 5.80 6.58
C ILE A 92 0.13 5.42 7.56
N TYR A 93 1.13 6.29 7.77
CA TYR A 93 2.17 6.04 8.77
C TYR A 93 1.60 5.95 10.19
N ASP A 94 0.76 6.91 10.59
CA ASP A 94 0.10 6.91 11.90
C ASP A 94 -0.85 5.72 12.03
N TYR A 95 -1.51 5.30 10.96
CA TYR A 95 -2.34 4.11 10.96
C TYR A 95 -1.53 2.84 11.18
N VAL A 96 -0.46 2.65 10.41
CA VAL A 96 0.42 1.49 10.52
C VAL A 96 0.99 1.42 11.94
N LYS A 97 1.50 2.55 12.46
CA LYS A 97 2.03 2.67 13.81
C LYS A 97 0.98 2.40 14.89
N THR A 98 -0.19 3.03 14.81
CA THR A 98 -1.29 2.86 15.77
C THR A 98 -1.78 1.42 15.81
N ASN A 99 -1.94 0.78 14.64
CA ASN A 99 -2.33 -0.63 14.58
C ASN A 99 -1.25 -1.54 15.16
N MET A 100 0.04 -1.28 14.93
CA MET A 100 1.11 -2.07 15.55
C MET A 100 1.05 -2.00 17.09
N HIS A 101 0.88 -0.81 17.66
CA HIS A 101 0.75 -0.65 19.12
C HIS A 101 -0.49 -1.39 19.66
N PHE A 102 -1.63 -1.24 18.99
CA PHE A 102 -2.86 -1.97 19.35
C PHE A 102 -2.66 -3.48 19.29
N GLN A 103 -2.04 -4.00 18.22
CA GLN A 103 -1.79 -5.44 18.08
C GLN A 103 -0.89 -5.97 19.21
N ARG A 104 0.22 -5.30 19.49
CA ARG A 104 1.12 -5.69 20.59
C ARG A 104 0.42 -5.69 21.94
N LYS A 105 -0.38 -4.66 22.22
CA LYS A 105 -1.17 -4.59 23.45
C LYS A 105 -2.18 -5.74 23.54
N LEU A 106 -2.90 -6.02 22.45
CA LEU A 106 -3.85 -7.14 22.41
C LEU A 106 -3.15 -8.50 22.57
N ASP A 107 -2.03 -8.72 21.91
CA ASP A 107 -1.24 -9.95 22.06
C ASP A 107 -0.73 -10.13 23.49
N SER A 108 -0.30 -9.05 24.15
CA SER A 108 0.08 -9.12 25.57
C SER A 108 -1.09 -9.51 26.47
N MET A 109 -2.30 -8.97 26.24
CA MET A 109 -3.50 -9.34 27.00
C MET A 109 -3.86 -10.82 26.82
N ILE A 110 -3.80 -11.31 25.58
CA ILE A 110 -4.04 -12.72 25.26
C ILE A 110 -3.00 -13.63 25.95
N MET A 111 -1.73 -13.23 25.99
CA MET A 111 -0.65 -13.98 26.64
C MET A 111 -0.75 -13.97 28.17
N THR A 112 -1.18 -12.85 28.78
CA THR A 112 -1.32 -12.73 30.24
C THR A 112 -2.52 -13.49 30.81
N GLY A 113 -3.29 -14.19 29.97
CA GLY A 113 -4.32 -15.12 30.43
C GLY A 113 -5.60 -14.46 30.93
N SER A 114 -5.90 -13.22 30.54
CA SER A 114 -7.17 -12.55 30.87
C SER A 114 -8.40 -13.14 30.15
N ILE A 115 -8.25 -14.32 29.55
CA ILE A 115 -9.25 -15.10 28.82
C ILE A 115 -9.51 -16.34 29.68
N THR A 116 -10.33 -16.18 30.72
CA THR A 116 -10.50 -17.19 31.79
C THR A 116 -11.70 -18.13 31.60
N GLU A 117 -12.43 -18.03 30.48
CA GLU A 117 -13.60 -18.88 30.20
C GLU A 117 -13.41 -19.72 28.92
N GLU A 118 -13.97 -20.93 28.92
CA GLU A 118 -13.94 -21.91 27.82
C GLU A 118 -14.55 -21.36 26.50
N SER A 119 -15.56 -20.49 26.61
CA SER A 119 -16.15 -19.75 25.48
C SER A 119 -15.17 -18.75 24.84
N ASN A 120 -14.20 -18.25 25.62
CA ASN A 120 -13.21 -17.28 25.19
C ASN A 120 -11.98 -17.96 24.56
N GLU A 121 -11.77 -19.27 24.76
CA GLU A 121 -10.68 -20.02 24.15
C GLU A 121 -10.82 -20.08 22.61
N LEU A 122 -12.03 -20.35 22.11
CA LEU A 122 -12.32 -20.35 20.68
C LEU A 122 -12.05 -18.97 20.05
N ILE A 123 -12.38 -17.88 20.75
CA ILE A 123 -12.13 -16.51 20.28
C ILE A 123 -10.64 -16.20 20.33
N ALA A 124 -9.91 -16.66 21.36
CA ALA A 124 -8.46 -16.52 21.43
C ALA A 124 -7.76 -17.25 20.27
N VAL A 125 -8.22 -18.44 19.89
CA VAL A 125 -7.74 -19.15 18.69
C VAL A 125 -8.02 -18.36 17.42
N LYS A 126 -9.24 -17.80 17.26
CA LYS A 126 -9.58 -16.95 16.11
C LYS A 126 -8.69 -15.70 16.03
N LEU A 127 -8.40 -15.07 17.17
CA LEU A 127 -7.48 -13.95 17.25
C LEU A 127 -6.07 -14.38 16.82
N ARG A 128 -5.50 -15.46 17.38
CA ARG A 128 -4.17 -15.96 16.97
C ARG A 128 -4.09 -16.29 15.49
N ASN A 129 -5.11 -16.95 14.93
CA ASN A 129 -5.15 -17.27 13.50
C ASN A 129 -5.20 -16.01 12.64
N ASN A 130 -6.00 -15.02 13.05
CA ASN A 130 -6.05 -13.74 12.34
C ASN A 130 -4.74 -12.93 12.48
N ALA A 131 -3.96 -13.09 13.57
CA ALA A 131 -2.62 -12.51 13.68
C ALA A 131 -1.69 -13.07 12.59
N LYS A 132 -1.70 -14.40 12.42
CA LYS A 132 -0.93 -15.09 11.37
C LYS A 132 -1.35 -14.64 9.98
N GLU A 133 -2.66 -14.52 9.75
CA GLU A 133 -3.22 -13.98 8.51
C GLU A 133 -2.70 -12.56 8.21
N ILE A 134 -2.77 -11.66 9.19
CA ILE A 134 -2.25 -10.29 9.06
C ILE A 134 -0.75 -10.28 8.76
N TYR A 135 0.03 -11.16 9.39
CA TYR A 135 1.47 -11.28 9.12
C TYR A 135 1.76 -11.67 7.65
N GLU A 136 1.05 -12.66 7.11
CA GLU A 136 1.20 -13.04 5.71
C GLU A 136 0.74 -11.93 4.75
N LEU A 137 -0.37 -11.25 5.06
CA LEU A 137 -0.85 -10.11 4.27
C LEU A 137 0.15 -8.94 4.27
N LYS A 138 0.81 -8.66 5.41
CA LYS A 138 1.89 -7.66 5.49
C LYS A 138 3.07 -8.02 4.60
N LYS A 139 3.47 -9.28 4.59
CA LYS A 139 4.56 -9.78 3.74
C LYS A 139 4.21 -9.65 2.26
N GLU A 140 2.98 -9.98 1.89
CA GLU A 140 2.47 -9.80 0.53
C GLU A 140 2.42 -8.32 0.14
N TYR A 141 1.88 -7.45 0.99
CA TYR A 141 1.90 -6.00 0.76
C TYR A 141 3.33 -5.48 0.59
N HIS A 142 4.26 -5.87 1.47
CA HIS A 142 5.65 -5.45 1.38
C HIS A 142 6.27 -5.83 0.03
N LYS A 143 5.96 -7.03 -0.49
CA LYS A 143 6.39 -7.46 -1.82
C LYS A 143 5.88 -6.52 -2.91
N TYR A 144 4.59 -6.20 -2.93
CA TYR A 144 4.01 -5.31 -3.94
C TYR A 144 4.49 -3.86 -3.78
N ALA A 145 4.55 -3.34 -2.56
CA ALA A 145 5.06 -2.01 -2.27
C ALA A 145 6.54 -1.88 -2.71
N LYS A 146 7.36 -2.91 -2.46
CA LYS A 146 8.76 -2.94 -2.91
C LYS A 146 8.87 -2.97 -4.44
N ASP A 147 8.10 -3.81 -5.11
CA ASP A 147 8.08 -3.91 -6.57
C ASP A 147 7.64 -2.57 -7.20
N TYR A 148 6.55 -1.97 -6.71
CA TYR A 148 6.09 -0.65 -7.14
C TYR A 148 7.15 0.44 -6.90
N ASN A 149 7.68 0.55 -5.67
CA ASN A 149 8.67 1.56 -5.31
C ASN A 149 9.95 1.42 -6.14
N THR A 150 10.39 0.19 -6.41
CA THR A 150 11.54 -0.08 -7.27
C THR A 150 11.23 0.32 -8.71
N PHE A 151 10.04 -0.03 -9.20
CA PHE A 151 9.62 0.27 -10.56
C PHE A 151 9.56 1.76 -10.85
N ILE A 152 8.97 2.56 -9.95
CA ILE A 152 8.87 4.03 -10.12
C ILE A 152 10.22 4.74 -9.95
N LYS A 153 11.20 4.15 -9.24
CA LYS A 153 12.52 4.77 -9.01
C LYS A 153 13.53 4.51 -10.13
N GLN A 154 13.29 3.55 -11.03
CA GLN A 154 14.22 3.18 -12.09
C GLN A 154 14.16 4.16 -13.27
N PHE A 155 15.31 4.57 -13.82
CA PHE A 155 15.37 5.37 -15.05
C PHE A 155 14.83 4.58 -16.25
N PRO A 156 14.07 5.20 -17.19
CA PRO A 156 13.59 6.59 -17.19
C PRO A 156 12.26 6.80 -16.45
N ARG A 157 11.72 5.77 -15.79
CA ARG A 157 10.39 5.79 -15.16
C ARG A 157 10.27 6.78 -14.02
N ASN A 158 11.35 7.07 -13.32
CA ASN A 158 11.40 8.11 -12.28
C ASN A 158 10.97 9.49 -12.77
N TYR A 159 11.26 9.87 -14.03
CA TYR A 159 10.78 11.13 -14.59
C TYR A 159 9.26 11.13 -14.74
N TYR A 160 8.70 10.06 -15.31
CA TYR A 160 7.25 9.94 -15.48
C TYR A 160 6.54 9.84 -14.13
N ALA A 161 7.14 9.17 -13.16
CA ALA A 161 6.64 9.09 -11.79
C ALA A 161 6.57 10.48 -11.15
N ASN A 162 7.63 11.27 -11.25
CA ASN A 162 7.65 12.62 -10.69
C ASN A 162 6.67 13.56 -11.41
N ILE A 163 6.57 13.50 -12.74
CA ILE A 163 5.65 14.35 -13.52
C ILE A 163 4.18 14.02 -13.22
N LEU A 164 3.88 12.74 -12.98
CA LEU A 164 2.52 12.26 -12.72
C LEU A 164 2.21 12.12 -11.22
N ASN A 165 3.09 12.62 -10.34
CA ASN A 165 2.97 12.54 -8.87
C ASN A 165 2.72 11.12 -8.33
N PHE A 166 3.39 10.11 -8.91
CA PHE A 166 3.38 8.76 -8.37
C PHE A 166 4.35 8.66 -7.18
N GLU A 167 3.78 8.74 -5.99
CA GLU A 167 4.54 8.65 -4.73
C GLU A 167 4.86 7.21 -4.34
N PRO A 168 5.99 6.97 -3.64
CA PRO A 168 6.33 5.66 -3.11
C PRO A 168 5.38 5.23 -1.98
N LYS A 169 5.07 3.94 -1.92
CA LYS A 169 4.27 3.33 -0.84
C LYS A 169 5.14 3.11 0.42
N ILE A 170 4.52 3.26 1.59
CA ILE A 170 5.16 3.03 2.89
C ILE A 170 5.38 1.52 3.12
N TYR A 171 6.37 1.14 3.92
CA TYR A 171 6.60 -0.25 4.31
C TYR A 171 5.99 -0.57 5.68
N TYR A 172 5.61 -1.84 5.89
CA TYR A 172 5.47 -2.39 7.23
C TYR A 172 6.81 -2.93 7.71
N ASP A 173 7.11 -2.74 8.99
CA ASP A 173 8.14 -3.52 9.66
C ASP A 173 7.68 -4.98 9.72
N ILE A 174 8.52 -5.87 9.19
CA ILE A 174 8.32 -7.33 9.23
C ILE A 174 9.18 -7.85 10.37
N ASP A 175 8.76 -7.59 11.61
CA ASP A 175 9.33 -8.16 12.83
C ASP A 175 8.41 -9.25 13.40
#